data_AF-A0A8T5T224-F1
#
_entry.id   AF-A0A8T5T224-F1
#
_cell.length_a   1.000
_cell.length_b   1.000
_cell.length_c   1.000
_cell.angle_alpha   90.00
_cell.angle_beta   90.00
_cell.angle_gamma   90.00
#
_symmetry.space_group_name_H-M   'P 1'
#
loop_
_entity.id
_entity.type
_entity.pdbx_description
1 polymer ?
#
loop_
_entity_poly.entity_id
_entity_poly.type
_entity_poly.pdbx_seq_one_letter_code
_entity_poly.pdbx_strand_id
1 'polypeptide(L)' 'GALLAYRAASWEKVELFVIMQILWNILGLIAMLWNYFTMALPVAVWLIIGLLAIFLVFYIFVYYKAKP' A
#
# COMPACT_ATOMS: atom_id res chain seq x y z
N GLY A 1 -13.02 15.14 -6.88
CA GLY A 1 -13.96 14.01 -6.99
C GLY A 1 -13.71 12.93 -5.95
N ALA A 2 -12.55 12.27 -5.96
CA ALA A 2 -12.33 11.05 -5.16
C ALA A 2 -12.07 11.27 -3.65
N LEU A 3 -11.35 12.34 -3.27
CA LEU A 3 -10.94 12.55 -1.87
C LEU A 3 -12.11 12.79 -0.90
N LEU A 4 -13.20 13.40 -1.39
CA LEU A 4 -14.39 13.69 -0.59
C LEU A 4 -15.41 12.54 -0.59
N ALA A 5 -15.33 11.60 -1.54
CA ALA A 5 -16.25 10.46 -1.62
C ALA A 5 -16.07 9.49 -0.43
N TYR A 6 -14.85 9.40 0.12
CA TYR A 6 -14.54 8.56 1.27
C TYR A 6 -15.08 9.12 2.61
N ARG A 7 -15.40 10.42 2.70
CA ARG A 7 -16.02 10.97 3.93
C ARG A 7 -17.48 10.56 4.12
N ALA A 8 -18.16 10.10 3.07
CA ALA A 8 -19.56 9.69 3.09
C ALA A 8 -19.75 8.18 2.84
N ALA A 9 -18.66 7.43 2.68
CA ALA A 9 -18.72 5.99 2.43
C ALA A 9 -18.87 5.20 3.75
N SER A 10 -19.68 4.13 3.73
CA SER A 10 -19.69 3.15 4.82
C SER A 10 -18.32 2.51 4.96
N TRP A 11 -17.95 2.15 6.19
CA TRP A 11 -16.66 1.50 6.48
C TRP A 11 -16.41 0.29 5.58
N GLU A 12 -17.43 -0.50 5.23
CA GLU A 12 -17.32 -1.65 4.32
C GLU A 12 -16.68 -1.32 2.96
N LYS A 13 -17.02 -0.15 2.38
CA LYS A 13 -16.43 0.28 1.10
C LYS A 13 -14.98 0.74 1.28
N VAL A 14 -14.68 1.34 2.43
CA VAL A 14 -13.31 1.76 2.79
C VAL A 14 -12.45 0.55 3.09
N GLU A 15 -12.99 -0.45 3.79
CA GLU A 15 -12.33 -1.71 4.17
C GLU A 15 -11.86 -2.47 2.93
N LEU A 16 -12.73 -2.65 1.93
CA LEU A 16 -12.35 -3.30 0.68
C LEU A 16 -11.19 -2.57 -0.01
N PHE A 17 -11.26 -1.23 -0.09
CA PHE A 17 -10.18 -0.44 -0.66
C PHE A 17 -8.87 -0.60 0.12
N VAL A 18 -8.92 -0.54 1.45
CA VAL A 18 -7.75 -0.72 2.33
C VAL A 18 -7.14 -2.11 2.13
N ILE A 19 -7.95 -3.18 2.07
CA ILE A 19 -7.48 -4.54 1.81
C ILE A 19 -6.80 -4.61 0.43
N MET A 20 -7.38 -4.02 -0.61
CA MET A 20 -6.77 -3.97 -1.94
C MET A 20 -5.42 -3.24 -1.91
N GLN A 21 -5.32 -2.14 -1.16
CA GLN A 21 -4.07 -1.41 -0.98
C GLN A 21 -3.02 -2.24 -0.23
N ILE A 22 -3.40 -2.98 0.80
CA ILE A 22 -2.49 -3.91 1.50
C ILE A 22 -1.92 -4.94 0.52
N LEU A 23 -2.79 -5.61 -0.25
CA LEU A 23 -2.36 -6.60 -1.24
C LEU A 23 -1.46 -5.98 -2.31
N TRP A 24 -1.82 -4.80 -2.84
CA TRP A 24 -1.02 -4.09 -3.82
C TRP A 24 0.38 -3.76 -3.30
N ASN A 25 0.50 -3.24 -2.08
CA ASN A 25 1.80 -2.91 -1.52
C ASN A 25 2.65 -4.15 -1.23
N ILE A 26 2.05 -5.27 -0.79
CA ILE A 26 2.77 -6.55 -0.61
C ILE A 26 3.32 -7.05 -1.95
N LEU A 27 2.46 -7.13 -2.97
CA LEU A 27 2.87 -7.61 -4.30
C LEU A 27 3.89 -6.66 -4.94
N GLY A 28 3.70 -5.36 -4.79
CA GLY A 28 4.64 -4.34 -5.24
C GLY A 28 6.00 -4.47 -4.57
N LEU A 29 6.05 -4.70 -3.26
CA LEU A 29 7.32 -4.94 -2.54
C LEU A 29 8.04 -6.18 -3.06
N ILE A 30 7.33 -7.30 -3.21
CA ILE A 30 7.90 -8.54 -3.73
C ILE A 30 8.46 -8.32 -5.14
N ALA A 31 7.69 -7.67 -6.02
CA ALA A 31 8.12 -7.39 -7.39
C ALA A 31 9.34 -6.47 -7.43
N MET A 32 9.35 -5.38 -6.66
CA MET A 32 10.47 -4.43 -6.64
C MET A 32 11.75 -5.05 -6.07
N LEU A 33 11.63 -5.84 -4.99
CA LEU A 33 12.76 -6.58 -4.44
C LEU A 33 13.29 -7.61 -5.45
N TRP A 34 12.41 -8.38 -6.09
CA TRP A 34 12.81 -9.34 -7.12
C TRP A 34 13.56 -8.66 -8.27
N ASN A 35 13.05 -7.55 -8.80
CA ASN A 35 13.72 -6.82 -9.87
C ASN A 35 15.06 -6.23 -9.42
N TYR A 36 15.17 -5.75 -8.17
CA TYR A 36 16.45 -5.24 -7.65
C TYR A 36 17.51 -6.34 -7.57
N PHE A 37 17.14 -7.57 -7.24
CA PHE A 37 18.07 -8.71 -7.15
C PHE A 37 18.37 -9.37 -8.50
N THR A 38 17.47 -9.25 -9.48
CA THR A 38 17.62 -9.92 -10.80
C THR A 38 18.02 -8.98 -11.93
N MET A 39 17.91 -7.66 -11.73
CA MET A 39 18.26 -6.64 -12.72
C MET A 39 19.18 -5.60 -12.09
N ALA A 40 20.02 -4.96 -12.91
CA ALA A 40 20.86 -3.85 -12.49
C ALA A 40 20.01 -2.56 -12.37
N LEU A 41 19.29 -2.43 -11.25
CA LEU A 41 18.50 -1.25 -10.95
C LEU A 41 19.32 -0.19 -10.18
N PRO A 42 19.05 1.12 -10.39
CA PRO A 42 19.72 2.18 -9.64
C PRO A 42 19.42 2.09 -8.13
N VAL A 43 20.38 2.51 -7.30
CA VAL A 43 20.22 2.56 -5.82
C VAL A 43 19.01 3.41 -5.39
N ALA A 44 18.63 4.41 -6.18
CA ALA A 44 17.43 5.24 -5.94
C ALA A 44 16.13 4.42 -5.85
N VAL A 45 16.08 3.20 -6.40
CA VAL A 45 14.93 2.29 -6.31
C VAL A 45 14.59 1.90 -4.86
N TRP A 46 15.57 1.91 -3.95
CA TRP A 46 15.33 1.68 -2.53
C TRP A 46 14.35 2.68 -1.90
N LEU A 47 14.27 3.89 -2.46
CA LEU A 47 13.34 4.92 -1.99
C LEU A 47 11.88 4.52 -2.31
N ILE A 48 11.65 3.90 -3.47
CA ILE A 48 10.34 3.36 -3.86
C ILE A 48 9.99 2.13 -3.00
N ILE A 49 10.94 1.22 -2.80
CA ILE A 49 10.77 0.05 -1.91
C ILE A 49 10.39 0.51 -0.50
N GLY A 50 11.10 1.51 0.04
CA GLY A 50 10.82 2.09 1.34
C GLY A 50 9.44 2.73 1.42
N LEU A 51 9.02 3.48 0.40
CA LEU A 51 7.69 4.08 0.34
C LEU A 51 6.57 3.03 0.32
N LEU A 52 6.71 1.95 -0.47
CA LEU A 52 5.76 0.84 -0.48
C LEU A 52 5.67 0.16 0.89
N ALA A 53 6.79 -0.02 1.57
CA ALA A 53 6.82 -0.59 2.93
C ALA A 53 6.11 0.32 3.95
N ILE A 54 6.36 1.63 3.90
CA ILE A 54 5.70 2.61 4.77
C ILE A 54 4.20 2.62 4.52
N PHE A 55 3.76 2.65 3.26
CA PHE A 55 2.34 2.62 2.92
C PHE A 55 1.67 1.32 3.32
N LEU A 56 2.36 0.18 3.18
CA LEU A 56 1.85 -1.10 3.70
C LEU A 56 1.57 -1.00 5.20
N VAL A 57 2.51 -0.49 5.99
CA VAL A 57 2.32 -0.31 7.45
C VAL A 57 1.16 0.63 7.74
N PHE A 58 1.03 1.74 7.02
CA PHE A 58 -0.10 2.68 7.22
C PHE A 58 -1.45 2.05 6.89
N TYR A 59 -1.57 1.31 5.78
CA TYR A 59 -2.82 0.65 5.43
C TYR A 59 -3.18 -0.48 6.41
N ILE A 60 -2.20 -1.24 6.87
CA ILE A 60 -2.39 -2.23 7.95
C ILE A 60 -2.87 -1.55 9.23
N PHE A 61 -2.23 -0.44 9.62
CA PHE A 61 -2.64 0.31 10.80
C PHE A 61 -4.08 0.82 10.67
N VAL A 62 -4.44 1.40 9.53
CA VAL A 62 -5.82 1.85 9.25
C VAL A 62 -6.80 0.68 9.32
N TYR A 63 -6.47 -0.47 8.74
CA TYR A 63 -7.32 -1.66 8.78
C TYR A 63 -7.64 -2.12 10.21
N TYR A 64 -6.65 -2.10 11.11
CA TYR A 64 -6.86 -2.55 12.50
C TYR A 64 -7.40 -1.46 13.45
N LYS A 65 -7.15 -0.18 13.18
CA LYS A 65 -7.54 0.92 14.08
C LYS A 65 -8.81 1.66 13.67
N ALA A 66 -9.14 1.68 12.38
CA ALA A 66 -10.35 2.32 11.88
C ALA A 66 -11.52 1.34 11.70
N LYS A 67 -11.27 0.03 11.87
CA LYS A 67 -12.33 -0.98 11.99
C LYS A 67 -13.08 -0.73 13.32
N PRO A 68 -14.37 -0.37 13.26
CA PRO A 68 -15.19 -0.15 14.45
C PRO A 68 -15.37 -1.43 15.26
#